data_AF-V7C5I3-F1
#
_entry.id   AF-V7C5I3-F1
#
_cell.length_a   1.000
_cell.length_b   1.000
_cell.length_c   1.000
_cell.angle_alpha   90.00
_cell.angle_beta   90.00
_cell.angle_gamma   90.00
#
_symmetry.space_group_name_H-M   'P 1'
#
loop_
_entity.id
_entity.type
_entity.pdbx_description
1 polymer ?
#
loop_
_entity_poly.entity_id
_entity_poly.type
_entity_poly.pdbx_seq_one_letter_code
_entity_poly.pdbx_strand_id
1 'polypeptide(L)'
;MLKTHWIDTTAPHGRTHFQGSSINLLILCDNLKARKYILDELNSTGQKHQLRGFELLKAIHLEPNPFDMERDLVTPTFKLKTPQLLKYYKDHIDLLYKEAKGAMQ
;
A
#
# COMPACT_ATOMS: atom_id res chain seq x y z
N MET A 1 11.41 -38.05 -8.83
CA MET A 1 10.26 -37.16 -9.15
C MET A 1 9.20 -37.38 -8.07
N LEU A 2 9.40 -36.77 -6.90
CA LEU A 2 8.50 -36.88 -5.75
C LEU A 2 7.61 -35.64 -5.74
N LYS A 3 6.32 -35.82 -6.05
CA LYS A 3 5.29 -34.79 -5.94
C LYS A 3 5.01 -34.59 -4.44
N THR A 4 5.56 -33.54 -3.85
CA THR A 4 5.09 -33.00 -2.58
C THR A 4 3.79 -32.25 -2.85
N HIS A 5 2.69 -32.96 -2.63
CA HIS A 5 1.33 -32.44 -2.65
C HIS A 5 1.15 -31.58 -1.40
N TRP A 6 1.03 -30.27 -1.60
CA TRP A 6 0.59 -29.34 -0.56
C TRP A 6 -0.86 -29.68 -0.21
N ILE A 7 -1.08 -30.21 0.98
CA ILE A 7 -2.42 -30.43 1.53
C ILE A 7 -2.82 -29.12 2.19
N ASP A 8 -3.47 -28.23 1.46
CA ASP A 8 -4.08 -27.04 2.00
C ASP A 8 -5.37 -27.47 2.72
N THR A 9 -5.29 -27.62 4.04
CA THR A 9 -6.44 -27.96 4.89
C THR A 9 -7.23 -26.68 5.12
N THR A 10 -8.36 -26.58 4.43
CA THR A 10 -9.40 -25.57 4.64
C THR A 10 -9.93 -25.64 6.08
N ALA A 11 -9.58 -24.65 6.90
CA ALA A 11 -10.28 -24.39 8.16
C ALA A 11 -11.62 -23.70 7.87
N PRO A 12 -12.76 -24.24 8.34
CA PRO A 12 -14.04 -23.58 8.18
C PRO A 12 -14.14 -22.46 9.22
N HIS A 13 -14.35 -21.23 8.75
CA HIS A 13 -14.82 -20.11 9.57
C HIS A 13 -13.87 -19.64 10.69
N GLY A 14 -12.66 -19.26 10.31
CA GLY A 14 -11.81 -18.38 11.10
C GLY A 14 -11.63 -17.06 10.36
N ARG A 15 -12.53 -16.10 10.58
CA ARG A 15 -12.30 -14.69 10.21
C ARG A 15 -11.04 -14.27 10.95
N THR A 16 -9.91 -14.17 10.27
CA THR A 16 -8.70 -13.58 10.87
C THR A 16 -9.02 -12.12 11.11
N HIS A 17 -9.50 -11.82 12.32
CA HIS A 17 -9.53 -10.45 12.81
C HIS A 17 -8.06 -10.07 12.97
N PHE A 18 -7.48 -9.43 11.95
CA PHE A 18 -6.23 -8.71 12.11
C PHE A 18 -6.55 -7.51 13.00
N GLN A 19 -6.57 -7.74 14.31
CA GLN A 19 -6.78 -6.72 15.32
C GLN A 19 -5.46 -5.98 15.53
N GLY A 20 -4.91 -5.43 14.44
CA GLY A 20 -3.88 -4.41 14.54
C GLY A 20 -4.51 -3.25 15.28
N SER A 21 -4.10 -3.02 16.52
CA SER A 21 -4.60 -1.90 17.32
C SER A 21 -4.40 -0.64 16.50
N SER A 22 -5.47 0.08 16.17
CA SER A 22 -5.48 1.23 15.24
C SER A 22 -4.42 2.29 15.60
N ILE A 23 -4.06 2.36 16.90
CA ILE A 23 -3.02 3.21 17.46
C ILE A 23 -1.63 2.93 16.86
N ASN A 24 -1.31 1.68 16.49
CA ASN A 24 0.00 1.32 15.94
C ASN A 24 0.19 1.71 14.47
N LEU A 25 -0.87 1.67 13.66
CA LEU A 25 -0.76 1.95 12.22
C LEU A 25 -0.53 3.44 11.96
N LEU A 26 -1.21 4.32 12.69
CA LEU A 26 -0.99 5.77 12.61
C LEU A 26 0.49 6.14 12.83
N ILE A 27 1.07 5.65 13.93
CA ILE A 27 2.47 5.91 14.29
C ILE A 27 3.43 5.32 13.24
N LEU A 28 3.11 4.14 12.71
CA LEU A 28 3.96 3.47 11.72
C LEU A 28 3.92 4.17 10.36
N CYS A 29 2.75 4.60 9.90
CA CYS A 29 2.57 5.28 8.62
C CYS A 29 3.26 6.66 8.60
N ASP A 30 3.32 7.34 9.75
CA ASP A 30 4.06 8.60 9.90
C ASP A 30 5.59 8.41 10.02
N ASN A 31 6.06 7.17 10.20
CA ASN A 31 7.48 6.90 10.40
C ASN A 31 8.26 6.90 9.06
N LEU A 32 9.18 7.85 8.92
CA LEU A 32 10.03 7.99 7.72
C LEU A 32 10.86 6.73 7.41
N LYS A 33 11.30 5.98 8.43
CA LYS A 33 12.05 4.73 8.23
C LYS A 33 11.15 3.64 7.66
N ALA A 34 9.90 3.53 8.15
CA ALA A 34 8.93 2.57 7.63
C ALA A 34 8.55 2.91 6.18
N ARG A 35 8.31 4.19 5.88
CA ARG A 35 8.06 4.67 4.52
C ARG A 35 9.19 4.34 3.57
N LYS A 36 10.44 4.61 3.98
CA LYS A 36 11.63 4.26 3.19
C LYS A 36 11.75 2.75 2.98
N TYR A 37 11.60 1.96 4.04
CA TYR A 37 11.68 0.51 3.94
C TYR A 37 10.67 -0.07 2.94
N ILE A 38 9.41 0.36 3.01
CA ILE A 38 8.36 -0.10 2.09
C ILE A 38 8.66 0.33 0.65
N LEU A 39 9.13 1.57 0.44
CA LEU A 39 9.55 2.04 -0.89
C LEU A 39 10.67 1.18 -1.48
N ASP A 40 11.68 0.87 -0.68
CA ASP A 40 12.84 0.07 -1.09
C ASP A 40 12.42 -1.38 -1.41
N GLU A 41 11.54 -1.99 -0.61
CA GLU A 41 11.01 -3.33 -0.85
C GLU A 41 10.17 -3.43 -2.14
N LEU A 42 9.31 -2.43 -2.40
CA LEU A 42 8.52 -2.36 -3.63
C LEU A 42 9.42 -2.23 -4.87
N ASN A 43 10.43 -1.35 -4.80
CA ASN A 43 11.37 -1.17 -5.89
C ASN A 43 12.30 -2.37 -6.09
N SER A 44 12.73 -3.03 -5.01
CA SER A 44 13.48 -4.29 -5.07
C SER A 44 12.67 -5.38 -5.77
N THR A 45 11.38 -5.48 -5.45
CA THR A 45 10.45 -6.40 -6.11
C THR A 45 10.30 -6.05 -7.59
N GLY A 46 10.10 -4.77 -7.94
CA GLY A 46 10.05 -4.32 -9.32
C GLY A 46 11.31 -4.66 -10.13
N GLN A 47 12.49 -4.49 -9.53
CA GLN A 47 13.77 -4.84 -10.16
C GLN A 47 13.90 -6.35 -10.39
N LYS A 48 13.50 -7.18 -9.42
CA LYS A 48 13.47 -8.66 -9.58
C LYS A 48 12.58 -9.09 -10.74
N HIS A 49 11.49 -8.36 -10.98
CA HIS A 49 10.58 -8.57 -12.09
C HIS A 49 10.92 -7.77 -13.36
N GLN A 50 12.11 -7.17 -13.42
CA GLN A 50 12.64 -6.46 -14.59
C GLN A 50 11.76 -5.30 -15.06
N LEU A 51 11.07 -4.63 -14.13
CA LEU A 51 10.35 -3.40 -14.42
C LEU A 51 11.32 -2.30 -14.86
N ARG A 52 10.86 -1.47 -15.80
CA ARG A 52 11.64 -0.35 -16.33
C ARG A 52 11.76 0.76 -15.30
N GLY A 53 12.79 1.59 -15.42
CA GLY A 53 13.05 2.67 -14.46
C GLY A 53 11.88 3.67 -14.30
N PHE A 54 11.03 3.84 -15.31
CA PHE A 54 9.84 4.70 -15.21
C PHE A 54 8.64 4.03 -14.50
N GLU A 55 8.69 2.72 -14.28
CA GLU A 55 7.68 1.95 -13.53
C GLU A 55 8.05 1.85 -12.04
N LEU A 56 9.31 2.15 -11.68
CA LEU A 56 9.77 2.19 -10.29
C LEU A 56 9.26 3.44 -9.55
N LEU A 57 8.91 3.26 -8.29
CA LEU A 57 8.34 4.30 -7.45
C LEU A 57 9.44 5.27 -6.98
N LYS A 58 9.15 6.57 -7.00
CA LYS A 58 10.06 7.62 -6.51
C LYS A 58 9.74 8.10 -5.10
N ALA A 59 8.47 8.04 -4.71
CA ALA A 59 7.97 8.43 -3.40
C ALA A 59 6.65 7.70 -3.14
N ILE A 60 6.30 7.48 -1.88
CA ILE A 60 5.03 6.85 -1.48
C ILE A 60 4.41 7.59 -0.28
N HIS A 61 3.08 7.51 -0.16
CA HIS A 61 2.34 7.88 1.04
C HIS A 61 1.76 6.61 1.66
N LEU A 62 1.87 6.46 2.98
CA LEU A 62 1.30 5.35 3.72
C LEU A 62 0.01 5.81 4.37
N GLU A 63 -1.09 5.13 4.04
CA GLU A 63 -2.41 5.41 4.61
C GLU A 63 -2.67 4.47 5.79
N PRO A 64 -2.87 4.99 7.02
CA PRO A 64 -3.21 4.17 8.18
C PRO A 64 -4.67 3.67 8.16
N ASN A 65 -5.58 4.33 7.44
CA ASN A 65 -7.00 3.98 7.38
C ASN A 65 -7.32 3.12 6.14
N PRO A 66 -7.74 1.86 6.33
CA PRO A 66 -8.15 0.99 5.22
C PRO A 66 -9.24 1.65 4.37
N PHE A 67 -9.21 1.47 3.05
CA PHE A 67 -10.25 2.03 2.19
C PHE A 67 -11.63 1.51 2.58
N ASP A 68 -12.54 2.44 2.86
CA ASP A 68 -13.88 2.15 3.34
C ASP A 68 -14.95 2.78 2.43
N MET A 69 -16.17 2.25 2.56
CA MET A 69 -17.32 2.76 1.82
C MET A 69 -17.83 4.09 2.39
N GLU A 70 -17.53 4.40 3.66
CA GLU A 70 -18.00 5.61 4.35
C GLU A 70 -17.40 6.88 3.73
N ARG A 71 -16.13 6.81 3.31
CA ARG A 71 -15.42 7.88 2.59
C ARG A 71 -15.68 7.90 1.09
N ASP A 72 -16.57 7.04 0.58
CA ASP A 72 -16.88 6.90 -0.85
C ASP A 72 -15.64 6.62 -1.75
N LEU A 73 -14.62 5.96 -1.20
CA LEU A 73 -13.38 5.65 -1.93
C LEU A 73 -13.43 4.31 -2.67
N VAL A 74 -14.32 3.43 -2.25
CA VAL A 74 -14.52 2.10 -2.84
C VAL A 74 -15.98 1.81 -3.12
N THR A 75 -16.25 0.91 -4.07
CA THR A 75 -17.58 0.35 -4.29
C THR A 75 -17.92 -0.68 -3.21
N PRO A 76 -19.20 -1.11 -3.10
CA PRO A 76 -19.57 -2.25 -2.24
C PRO A 76 -18.86 -3.56 -2.59
N THR A 77 -18.32 -3.66 -3.82
CA THR A 77 -17.48 -4.76 -4.29
C THR A 77 -15.99 -4.53 -4.08
N PHE A 78 -15.61 -3.57 -3.23
CA PHE A 78 -14.23 -3.18 -2.91
C PHE A 78 -13.38 -2.79 -4.12
N LYS A 79 -14.00 -2.31 -5.20
CA LYS A 79 -13.29 -1.70 -6.32
C LYS A 79 -13.01 -0.24 -6.00
N LEU A 80 -11.77 0.19 -6.25
CA LEU A 80 -11.35 1.57 -6.06
C LEU A 80 -12.11 2.52 -6.99
N LYS A 81 -12.57 3.64 -6.45
CA LYS A 81 -13.19 4.73 -7.20
C LYS A 81 -12.13 5.79 -7.53
N THR A 82 -11.45 5.62 -8.66
CA THR A 82 -10.28 6.45 -9.03
C THR A 82 -10.53 7.96 -9.00
N PRO A 83 -11.65 8.52 -9.52
CA PRO A 83 -11.90 9.97 -9.45
C PRO A 83 -12.00 10.50 -8.02
N GLN A 84 -12.62 9.73 -7.12
CA GLN A 84 -12.79 10.06 -5.71
C GLN A 84 -11.45 9.98 -4.97
N LEU A 85 -10.66 8.92 -5.22
CA LEU A 85 -9.30 8.78 -4.69
C LEU A 85 -8.40 9.94 -5.13
N LEU A 86 -8.45 10.33 -6.41
CA LEU A 86 -7.68 11.45 -6.91
C LEU A 86 -8.05 12.76 -6.20
N LYS A 87 -9.35 13.00 -5.96
CA LYS A 87 -9.81 14.17 -5.22
C LYS A 87 -9.37 14.13 -3.76
N TYR A 88 -9.47 12.97 -3.11
CA TYR A 88 -9.15 12.79 -1.69
C TYR A 88 -7.65 12.92 -1.42
N TYR A 89 -6.81 12.28 -2.25
CA TYR A 89 -5.36 12.25 -2.07
C TYR A 89 -4.62 13.36 -2.83
N LYS A 90 -5.33 14.34 -3.40
CA LYS A 90 -4.73 15.38 -4.25
C LYS A 90 -3.52 16.05 -3.59
N ASP A 91 -3.69 16.52 -2.35
CA ASP A 91 -2.63 17.26 -1.65
C ASP A 91 -1.42 16.38 -1.35
N HIS A 92 -1.65 15.12 -0.97
CA HIS A 92 -0.59 14.14 -0.77
C HIS A 92 0.16 13.86 -2.08
N ILE A 93 -0.55 13.67 -3.19
CA ILE A 93 0.04 13.45 -4.51
C ILE A 93 0.90 14.66 -4.92
N ASP A 94 0.40 15.88 -4.73
CA ASP A 94 1.15 17.11 -5.04
C ASP A 94 2.44 17.22 -4.22
N LEU A 95 2.42 16.83 -2.93
CA LEU A 95 3.60 16.75 -2.08
C LEU A 95 4.60 15.68 -2.56
N LEU A 96 4.11 14.48 -2.91
CA LEU A 96 4.95 13.39 -3.42
C LEU A 96 5.66 13.79 -4.72
N TYR A 97 4.99 14.53 -5.61
CA TYR A 97 5.61 15.05 -6.83
C TYR A 97 6.71 16.08 -6.55
N LYS A 98 6.56 16.90 -5.50
CA LYS A 98 7.61 17.85 -5.08
C LYS A 98 8.81 17.10 -4.48
N GLU A 99 8.56 16.12 -3.62
CA GLU A 99 9.59 15.25 -3.02
C GLU A 99 10.37 14.52 -4.11
N ALA A 100 9.67 13.87 -5.06
CA ALA A 100 10.29 13.11 -6.15
C ALA A 100 11.11 13.96 -7.12
N LYS A 101 10.85 15.28 -7.20
CA LYS A 101 11.63 16.24 -8.00
C LYS A 101 12.86 16.77 -7.26
N GLY A 102 13.08 16.40 -6.00
CA GLY A 102 14.17 16.91 -5.18
C GLY A 102 13.99 18.39 -4.79
N ALA A 103 12.76 18.90 -4.84
CA ALA A 103 12.45 20.30 -4.55
C ALA A 103 12.28 20.60 -3.04
N MET A 104 12.53 19.61 -2.18
CA MET A 104 12.53 19.75 -0.74
C MET A 104 13.99 19.69 -0.26
N GLN A 105 14.60 20.87 -0.15
CA GLN A 105 15.88 21.12 0.52
C GLN A 105 15.58 21.74 1.89
#